data_AF-A0A5J4PTY6-F1
#
_entry.id   AF-A0A5J4PTY6-F1
#
_cell.length_a   1.000
_cell.length_b   1.000
_cell.length_c   1.000
_cell.angle_alpha   90.00
_cell.angle_beta   90.00
_cell.angle_gamma   90.00
#
_symmetry.space_group_name_H-M   'P 1'
#
loop_
_entity.id
_entity.type
_entity.pdbx_description
1 polymer ?
#
loop_
_entity_poly.entity_id
_entity_poly.type
_entity_poly.pdbx_seq_one_letter_code
_entity_poly.pdbx_strand_id
1 'polypeptide(L)'
;MTVMKYFIVMILTGFCLYSCQESKTIHLSGEWGFALDANDEGIDKQWYNTSLSDKIHLPGSLQEQGYGFDVDVHTPWTGTIVDRSWYQAPEYAKYREKGNAKVPFWLNPDKHYVGV
;
A
#
# COMPACT_ATOMS: atom_id res chain seq x y z
N MET A 1 58.78 -17.00 21.55
CA MET A 1 57.91 -17.27 20.38
C MET A 1 56.52 -17.76 20.77
N THR A 2 56.38 -18.66 21.76
CA THR A 2 55.08 -19.23 22.19
C THR A 2 54.12 -18.19 22.78
N VAL A 3 54.60 -17.27 23.62
CA VAL A 3 53.79 -16.20 24.24
C VAL A 3 53.18 -15.25 23.20
N MET A 4 53.95 -14.87 22.17
CA MET A 4 53.50 -14.04 21.05
C MET A 4 52.36 -14.71 20.26
N LYS A 5 52.41 -16.04 20.12
CA LYS A 5 51.40 -16.84 19.41
C LYS A 5 50.06 -16.85 20.15
N TYR A 6 50.07 -16.98 21.49
CA TYR A 6 48.85 -16.89 22.30
C TYR A 6 48.25 -15.49 22.29
N PHE A 7 49.08 -14.45 22.28
CA PHE A 7 48.61 -13.07 22.20
C PHE A 7 47.91 -12.77 20.87
N ILE A 8 48.47 -13.24 19.76
CA ILE A 8 47.84 -13.11 18.42
C ILE A 8 46.53 -13.90 18.35
N VAL A 9 46.48 -15.12 18.91
CA VAL A 9 45.24 -15.92 18.98
C VAL A 9 44.16 -15.22 19.79
N MET A 10 44.52 -14.61 20.93
CA MET A 10 43.59 -13.86 21.78
C MET A 10 43.01 -12.61 21.09
N ILE A 11 43.82 -11.91 20.29
CA ILE A 11 43.36 -10.75 19.50
C ILE A 11 42.42 -11.19 18.37
N LEU A 12 42.77 -12.27 17.66
CA LEU A 12 41.96 -12.79 16.56
C LEU A 12 40.60 -13.33 17.05
N THR A 13 40.56 -14.02 18.20
CA THR A 13 39.29 -14.47 18.79
C THR A 13 38.44 -13.31 19.27
N GLY A 14 39.05 -12.26 19.85
CA GLY A 14 38.34 -11.03 20.20
C GLY A 14 37.70 -10.37 18.98
N PHE A 15 38.43 -10.22 17.87
CA PHE A 15 37.94 -9.60 16.64
C PHE A 15 36.78 -10.39 16.00
N CYS A 16 36.83 -11.72 15.99
CA CYS A 16 35.74 -12.56 15.49
C CYS A 16 34.43 -12.38 16.28
N LEU A 17 34.52 -12.17 17.60
CA LEU A 17 33.33 -11.98 18.44
C LEU A 17 32.68 -10.60 18.24
N TYR A 18 33.47 -9.56 17.94
CA TYR A 18 32.94 -8.22 17.63
C TYR A 18 32.24 -8.13 16.27
N SER A 19 32.63 -8.98 15.31
CA SER A 19 32.05 -8.97 13.96
C SER A 19 30.65 -9.61 13.88
N CYS A 20 30.19 -10.27 14.95
CA CYS A 20 28.86 -10.85 15.03
C CYS A 20 27.86 -9.84 15.63
N GLN A 21 27.66 -8.70 14.96
CA GLN A 21 26.51 -7.85 15.25
C GLN A 21 25.34 -8.32 14.38
N GLU A 22 24.20 -8.59 15.00
CA GLU A 22 22.95 -8.76 14.25
C GLU A 22 22.69 -7.53 13.40
N SER A 23 22.25 -7.74 12.15
CA SER A 23 21.77 -6.65 11.30
C SER A 23 20.61 -5.94 12.01
N LYS A 24 20.72 -4.63 12.17
CA LYS A 24 19.62 -3.82 12.71
C LYS A 24 18.48 -3.80 11.69
N THR A 25 17.45 -4.60 11.93
CA THR A 25 16.20 -4.56 11.17
C THR A 25 15.32 -3.45 11.74
N ILE A 26 14.78 -2.61 10.85
CA ILE A 26 13.80 -1.58 11.21
C ILE A 26 12.50 -1.91 10.49
N HIS A 27 11.43 -2.06 11.25
CA HIS A 27 10.08 -2.20 10.70
C HIS A 27 9.55 -0.84 10.27
N LEU A 28 9.07 -0.75 9.03
CA LEU A 28 8.48 0.45 8.44
C LEU A 28 6.94 0.42 8.45
N SER A 29 6.33 -0.59 9.08
CA SER A 29 4.89 -0.67 9.27
C SER A 29 4.40 0.39 10.25
N GLY A 30 3.25 0.97 9.99
CA GLY A 30 2.66 2.02 10.83
C GLY A 30 1.91 3.06 10.02
N GLU A 31 1.70 4.22 10.62
CA GLU A 31 1.05 5.36 9.98
C GLU A 31 2.05 6.19 9.15
N TRP A 32 1.64 6.54 7.94
CA TRP A 32 2.41 7.34 6.99
C TRP A 32 1.62 8.56 6.56
N GLY A 33 2.31 9.69 6.32
CA GLY A 33 1.75 10.79 5.56
C GLY A 33 1.54 10.36 4.11
N PHE A 34 0.39 10.68 3.52
CA PHE A 34 0.00 10.22 2.20
C PHE A 34 -0.88 11.25 1.48
N ALA A 35 -0.94 11.17 0.15
CA ALA A 35 -1.88 11.91 -0.68
C ALA A 35 -2.16 11.11 -1.97
N LEU A 36 -3.38 11.20 -2.49
CA LEU A 36 -3.74 10.66 -3.81
C LEU A 36 -3.25 11.60 -4.90
N ASP A 37 -2.37 11.12 -5.77
CA ASP A 37 -1.86 11.89 -6.91
C ASP A 37 -2.64 11.60 -8.19
N ALA A 38 -3.90 12.04 -8.24
CA ALA A 38 -4.80 11.75 -9.36
C ALA A 38 -4.42 12.49 -10.66
N ASN A 39 -3.51 13.46 -10.59
CA ASN A 39 -3.09 14.30 -11.72
C ASN A 39 -1.60 14.15 -12.06
N ASP A 40 -0.90 13.19 -11.43
CA ASP A 40 0.55 12.94 -11.60
C ASP A 40 1.40 14.21 -11.40
N GLU A 41 1.07 14.99 -10.36
CA GLU A 41 1.69 16.29 -10.09
C GLU A 41 2.59 16.28 -8.85
N GLY A 42 2.64 15.19 -8.09
CA GLY A 42 3.33 15.12 -6.80
C GLY A 42 4.84 15.30 -6.91
N ILE A 43 5.45 14.83 -8.00
CA ILE A 43 6.88 15.04 -8.27
C ILE A 43 7.14 16.48 -8.70
N ASP A 44 6.38 16.99 -9.67
CA ASP A 44 6.53 18.36 -10.19
C ASP A 44 6.32 19.42 -9.10
N LYS A 45 5.37 19.19 -8.19
CA LYS A 45 5.08 20.05 -7.04
C LYS A 45 5.90 19.70 -5.80
N GLN A 46 6.82 18.75 -5.88
CA GLN A 46 7.74 18.36 -4.82
C GLN A 46 7.08 18.04 -3.48
N TRP A 47 5.98 17.28 -3.49
CA TRP A 47 5.22 16.95 -2.29
C TRP A 47 6.04 16.25 -1.21
N TYR A 48 7.10 15.53 -1.61
CA TYR A 48 8.06 14.89 -0.70
C TYR A 48 8.83 15.87 0.21
N ASN A 49 8.85 17.17 -0.12
CA ASN A 49 9.42 18.23 0.72
C ASN A 49 8.36 18.92 1.60
N THR A 50 7.13 18.42 1.64
CA THR A 50 6.00 19.03 2.35
C THR A 50 5.39 18.06 3.36
N SER A 51 4.57 18.58 4.27
CA SER A 51 3.76 17.73 5.15
C SER A 51 2.44 17.38 4.45
N LEU A 52 2.22 16.09 4.20
CA LEU A 52 0.98 15.58 3.65
C LEU A 52 -0.10 15.51 4.75
N SER A 53 -1.30 16.00 4.44
CA SER A 53 -2.41 16.11 5.38
C SER A 53 -3.04 14.76 5.75
N ASP A 54 -3.12 13.84 4.79
CA ASP A 54 -3.78 12.56 4.99
C ASP A 54 -2.82 11.53 5.57
N LYS A 55 -3.40 10.51 6.22
CA LYS A 55 -2.68 9.44 6.90
C LYS A 55 -3.13 8.07 6.43
N ILE A 56 -2.19 7.18 6.14
CA ILE A 56 -2.49 5.81 5.76
C ILE A 56 -1.70 4.83 6.61
N HIS A 57 -2.27 3.68 6.92
CA HIS A 57 -1.58 2.59 7.59
C HIS A 57 -0.95 1.64 6.56
N LEU A 58 0.33 1.33 6.72
CA LEU A 58 1.05 0.35 5.91
C LEU A 58 1.51 -0.82 6.79
N PRO A 59 1.40 -2.08 6.32
CA PRO A 59 0.78 -2.50 5.05
C PRO A 59 -0.75 -2.42 5.10
N GLY A 60 -1.38 -2.25 3.93
CA GLY A 60 -2.83 -2.20 3.76
C GLY A 60 -3.19 -1.63 2.39
N SER A 61 -4.38 -1.95 1.87
CA SER A 61 -4.87 -1.30 0.64
C SER A 61 -5.46 0.08 0.97
N LEU A 62 -5.41 1.00 0.00
CA LEU A 62 -5.95 2.36 0.19
C LEU A 62 -7.48 2.32 0.31
N GLN A 63 -8.13 1.43 -0.45
CA GLN A 63 -9.57 1.38 -0.56
C GLN A 63 -10.23 0.81 0.70
N GLU A 64 -9.60 -0.19 1.34
CA GLU A 64 -10.06 -0.72 2.64
C GLU A 64 -9.92 0.29 3.78
N GLN A 65 -9.12 1.33 3.59
CA GLN A 65 -8.93 2.43 4.55
C GLN A 65 -9.82 3.64 4.24
N GLY A 66 -10.73 3.52 3.26
CA GLY A 66 -11.69 4.57 2.91
C GLY A 66 -11.17 5.62 1.94
N TYR A 67 -9.97 5.45 1.40
CA TYR A 67 -9.41 6.35 0.38
C TYR A 67 -9.84 5.96 -1.03
N GLY A 68 -9.98 6.97 -1.89
CA GLY A 68 -10.44 6.82 -3.27
C GLY A 68 -11.83 7.41 -3.49
N PHE A 69 -12.38 7.15 -4.67
CA PHE A 69 -13.67 7.68 -5.10
C PHE A 69 -14.80 6.71 -4.75
N ASP A 70 -16.00 7.24 -4.51
CA ASP A 70 -17.19 6.41 -4.34
C ASP A 70 -17.45 5.59 -5.60
N VAL A 71 -17.87 4.34 -5.41
CA VAL A 71 -18.24 3.45 -6.51
C VAL A 71 -19.63 3.78 -7.02
N ASP A 72 -19.77 3.80 -8.35
CA ASP A 72 -21.04 3.91 -9.06
C ASP A 72 -21.08 3.01 -10.30
N VAL A 73 -22.14 3.14 -11.10
CA VAL A 73 -22.34 2.35 -12.33
C VAL A 73 -21.36 2.68 -13.46
N HIS A 74 -20.62 3.78 -13.34
CA HIS A 74 -19.63 4.26 -14.29
C HIS A 74 -18.19 4.02 -13.80
N THR A 75 -18.01 3.46 -12.60
CA THR A 75 -16.68 3.09 -12.09
C THR A 75 -15.92 2.22 -13.11
N PRO A 76 -14.72 2.65 -13.53
CA PRO A 76 -13.95 1.96 -14.56
C PRO A 76 -13.21 0.76 -13.96
N TRP A 77 -13.93 -0.34 -13.83
CA TRP A 77 -13.37 -1.58 -13.32
C TRP A 77 -12.38 -2.21 -14.31
N THR A 78 -11.37 -2.90 -13.77
CA THR A 78 -10.45 -3.73 -14.58
C THR A 78 -11.19 -4.84 -15.33
N GLY A 79 -12.31 -5.32 -14.77
CA GLY A 79 -13.19 -6.30 -15.39
C GLY A 79 -14.33 -5.66 -16.19
N THR A 80 -14.83 -6.37 -17.20
CA THR A 80 -15.99 -5.94 -18.00
C THR A 80 -17.25 -6.67 -17.56
N ILE A 81 -18.34 -5.92 -17.36
CA ILE A 81 -19.68 -6.50 -17.14
C ILE A 81 -20.26 -6.90 -18.49
N VAL A 82 -20.20 -8.20 -18.80
CA VAL A 82 -20.71 -8.75 -20.06
C VAL A 82 -22.21 -9.02 -20.04
N ASP A 83 -22.78 -9.28 -18.87
CA ASP A 83 -24.20 -9.59 -18.73
C ASP A 83 -25.05 -8.30 -18.77
N ARG A 84 -25.83 -8.17 -19.83
CA ARG A 84 -26.76 -7.05 -20.03
C ARG A 84 -27.83 -6.98 -18.94
N SER A 85 -28.19 -8.12 -18.32
CA SER A 85 -29.21 -8.18 -17.27
C SER A 85 -28.87 -7.25 -16.11
N TRP A 86 -27.59 -7.12 -15.75
CA TRP A 86 -27.14 -6.23 -14.69
C TRP A 86 -27.49 -4.76 -14.95
N TYR A 87 -27.61 -4.33 -16.21
CA TYR A 87 -27.97 -2.96 -16.57
C TYR A 87 -29.49 -2.74 -16.65
N GLN A 88 -30.25 -3.77 -16.99
CA GLN A 88 -31.65 -3.61 -17.44
C GLN A 88 -32.68 -4.31 -16.55
N ALA A 89 -32.30 -5.41 -15.90
CA ALA A 89 -33.26 -6.22 -15.16
C ALA A 89 -33.70 -5.50 -13.85
N PRO A 90 -35.00 -5.52 -13.50
CA PRO A 90 -35.53 -4.86 -12.31
C PRO A 90 -34.91 -5.34 -10.99
N GLU A 91 -34.59 -6.63 -10.89
CA GLU A 91 -33.99 -7.26 -9.71
C GLU A 91 -32.63 -6.68 -9.33
N TYR A 92 -31.91 -6.09 -10.30
CA TYR A 92 -30.63 -5.44 -10.09
C TYR A 92 -30.72 -3.91 -9.89
N ALA A 93 -31.92 -3.31 -10.01
CA ALA A 93 -32.08 -1.85 -9.98
C ALA A 93 -31.51 -1.21 -8.70
N LYS A 94 -31.75 -1.82 -7.55
CA LYS A 94 -31.22 -1.35 -6.27
C LYS A 94 -29.69 -1.31 -6.21
N TYR A 95 -29.00 -2.12 -7.02
CA TYR A 95 -27.54 -2.18 -7.07
C TYR A 95 -26.92 -1.21 -8.08
N ARG A 96 -27.73 -0.31 -8.63
CA ARG A 96 -27.31 0.80 -9.50
C ARG A 96 -27.56 2.16 -8.82
N GLU A 97 -28.08 2.15 -7.60
CA GLU A 97 -28.34 3.35 -6.81
C GLU A 97 -27.04 3.89 -6.19
N LYS A 98 -26.93 5.21 -6.07
CA LYS A 98 -25.79 5.88 -5.44
C LYS A 98 -25.61 5.36 -4.01
N GLY A 99 -24.39 4.91 -3.68
CA GLY A 99 -24.07 4.35 -2.35
C GLY A 99 -24.47 2.88 -2.16
N ASN A 100 -25.08 2.24 -3.15
CA ASN A 100 -25.34 0.79 -3.14
C ASN A 100 -24.96 0.13 -4.47
N ALA A 101 -24.07 0.75 -5.24
CA ALA A 101 -23.57 0.20 -6.48
C ALA A 101 -22.86 -1.14 -6.22
N LYS A 102 -23.36 -2.23 -6.82
CA LYS A 102 -22.75 -3.56 -6.72
C LYS A 102 -22.66 -4.19 -8.09
N VAL A 103 -21.44 -4.52 -8.51
CA VAL A 103 -21.15 -5.10 -9.81
C VAL A 103 -20.99 -6.62 -9.68
N PRO A 104 -21.30 -7.41 -10.72
CA PRO A 104 -21.43 -8.86 -10.61
C PRO A 104 -20.09 -9.59 -10.71
N PHE A 105 -19.08 -9.15 -9.96
CA PHE A 105 -17.80 -9.83 -9.78
C PHE A 105 -17.30 -9.67 -8.34
N TRP A 106 -16.34 -10.50 -7.94
CA TRP A 106 -15.82 -10.50 -6.57
C TRP A 106 -14.83 -9.36 -6.33
N LEU A 107 -14.50 -9.13 -5.04
CA LEU A 107 -13.49 -8.15 -4.61
C LEU A 107 -13.82 -6.72 -5.07
N ASN A 108 -15.03 -6.25 -4.76
CA ASN A 108 -15.44 -4.86 -5.01
C ASN A 108 -15.14 -4.04 -3.75
N PRO A 109 -14.03 -3.29 -3.69
CA PRO A 109 -13.82 -2.36 -2.60
C PRO A 109 -14.92 -1.28 -2.60
N ASP A 110 -15.20 -0.71 -1.42
CA ASP A 110 -16.17 0.39 -1.27
C ASP A 110 -15.69 1.70 -1.93
N LYS A 111 -14.39 1.78 -2.22
CA LYS A 111 -13.73 2.90 -2.90
C LYS A 111 -12.98 2.43 -4.13
N HIS A 112 -12.84 3.30 -5.12
CA HIS A 112 -12.10 3.04 -6.35
C HIS A 112 -11.01 4.09 -6.56
N TYR A 113 -9.80 3.64 -6.89
CA TYR A 113 -8.68 4.50 -7.29
C TYR A 113 -7.66 3.67 -8.08
N VAL A 114 -7.20 4.19 -9.23
CA VAL A 114 -6.23 3.50 -10.11
C VAL A 114 -4.98 4.32 -10.41
N GLY A 115 -4.90 5.57 -9.94
CA GLY A 115 -3.82 6.49 -10.33
C GLY A 115 -3.92 6.93 -11.79
N VAL A 116 -2.84 7.51 -12.30
CA VAL A 116 -2.67 7.95 -13.71
C VAL A 116 -1.79 6.95 -14.45
#